data_AF-M0EC40-F1
#
_entry.id   AF-M0EC40-F1
#
_cell.length_a   1.000
_cell.length_b   1.000
_cell.length_c   1.000
_cell.angle_alpha   90.00
_cell.angle_beta   90.00
_cell.angle_gamma   90.00
#
_symmetry.space_group_name_H-M   'P 1'
#
loop_
_entity.id
_entity.type
_entity.pdbx_description
1 polymer ?
#
loop_
_entity_poly.entity_id
_entity_poly.type
_entity_poly.pdbx_seq_one_letter_code
_entity_poly.pdbx_strand_id
1 'polypeptide(L)'
;MDPLQFLVPLDWLAAVGPVLPYAIFVMTVANLATRHLAHRRHVEEGQDADSVEAYTPHVFTNVGLVLLSFLFILDSPVSGTILSVLVLAMFIADFFELEARNVEARNDMAIEAPKSSIAASLVVLVWSSYYALFFVIEGIWNQFVVA
;
A
#
# COMPACT_ATOMS: atom_id res chain seq x y z
N MET A 1 -18.51 -33.25 3.35
CA MET A 1 -17.05 -32.99 3.32
C MET A 1 -16.68 -32.91 1.86
N ASP A 2 -16.48 -31.69 1.36
CA ASP A 2 -16.04 -31.48 -0.02
C ASP A 2 -14.56 -31.90 -0.10
N PRO A 3 -14.15 -32.86 -0.94
CA PRO A 3 -12.79 -33.40 -0.97
C PRO A 3 -11.70 -32.35 -1.25
N LEU A 4 -12.06 -31.16 -1.71
CA LEU A 4 -11.14 -30.03 -1.90
C LEU A 4 -10.77 -29.28 -0.60
N GLN A 5 -11.51 -29.49 0.50
CA GLN A 5 -11.22 -28.82 1.80
C GLN A 5 -10.01 -29.41 2.55
N PHE A 6 -9.46 -30.53 2.08
CA PHE A 6 -8.35 -31.20 2.77
C PHE A 6 -6.98 -30.53 2.56
N LEU A 7 -6.80 -29.71 1.51
CA LEU A 7 -5.48 -29.21 1.15
C LEU A 7 -5.10 -27.87 1.82
N VAL A 8 -6.07 -26.98 2.10
CA VAL A 8 -5.84 -25.72 2.84
C VAL A 8 -7.11 -25.37 3.65
N PRO A 9 -7.05 -25.28 4.99
CA PRO A 9 -8.21 -24.87 5.78
C PRO A 9 -8.45 -23.37 5.59
N LEU A 10 -9.40 -23.01 4.71
CA LEU A 10 -9.73 -21.62 4.37
C LEU A 10 -11.00 -21.10 5.07
N ASP A 11 -11.58 -21.84 6.01
CA ASP A 11 -12.80 -21.41 6.71
C ASP A 11 -12.61 -20.09 7.49
N TRP A 12 -11.38 -19.79 7.90
CA TRP A 12 -11.03 -18.50 8.53
C TRP A 12 -11.15 -17.32 7.57
N LEU A 13 -11.02 -17.55 6.25
CA LEU A 13 -11.14 -16.51 5.24
C LEU A 13 -12.56 -15.92 5.22
N ALA A 14 -13.58 -16.74 5.50
CA ALA A 14 -14.95 -16.25 5.63
C ALA A 14 -15.12 -15.24 6.79
N ALA A 15 -14.26 -15.32 7.82
CA ALA A 15 -14.28 -14.39 8.95
C ALA A 15 -13.47 -13.11 8.66
N VAL A 16 -12.34 -13.22 7.95
CA VAL A 16 -11.40 -12.11 7.74
C VAL A 16 -11.67 -11.35 6.44
N GLY A 17 -12.09 -12.06 5.39
CA GLY A 17 -12.34 -11.54 4.04
C GLY A 17 -13.13 -10.23 4.00
N PRO A 18 -14.31 -10.15 4.63
CA PRO A 18 -15.11 -8.92 4.67
C PRO A 18 -14.42 -7.70 5.30
N VAL A 19 -13.40 -7.91 6.13
CA VAL A 19 -12.66 -6.85 6.82
C VAL A 19 -11.42 -6.40 6.03
N LEU A 20 -10.94 -7.20 5.06
CA LEU A 20 -9.71 -6.93 4.31
C LEU A 20 -9.72 -5.56 3.60
N PRO A 21 -10.79 -5.12 2.90
CA PRO A 21 -10.78 -3.81 2.26
C PRO A 21 -10.51 -2.67 3.24
N TYR A 22 -11.12 -2.71 4.44
CA TYR A 22 -10.91 -1.73 5.49
C TYR A 22 -9.50 -1.77 6.06
N ALA A 23 -8.97 -2.98 6.32
CA ALA A 23 -7.61 -3.16 6.79
C ALA A 23 -6.58 -2.60 5.80
N ILE A 24 -6.78 -2.85 4.50
CA ILE A 24 -5.91 -2.32 3.44
C ILE A 24 -6.03 -0.80 3.33
N PHE A 25 -7.24 -0.25 3.41
CA PHE A 25 -7.43 1.20 3.40
C PHE A 25 -6.72 1.87 4.58
N VAL A 26 -6.92 1.37 5.81
CA VAL A 26 -6.23 1.89 7.01
C VAL A 26 -4.71 1.78 6.87
N MET A 27 -4.20 0.64 6.39
CA MET A 27 -2.77 0.46 6.14
C MET A 27 -2.26 1.40 5.05
N THR A 28 -3.06 1.72 4.04
CA THR A 28 -2.72 2.67 2.97
C THR A 28 -2.57 4.09 3.53
N VAL A 29 -3.49 4.51 4.40
CA VAL A 29 -3.41 5.80 5.09
C VAL A 29 -2.19 5.84 6.02
N ALA A 30 -1.94 4.77 6.78
CA ALA A 30 -0.75 4.64 7.61
C ALA A 30 0.53 4.71 6.78
N ASN A 31 0.57 4.08 5.60
CA ASN A 31 1.70 4.13 4.68
C ASN A 31 2.02 5.54 4.17
N LEU A 32 0.99 6.33 3.82
CA LEU A 32 1.15 7.73 3.45
C LEU A 32 1.71 8.57 4.61
N ALA A 33 1.20 8.35 5.81
CA ALA A 33 1.68 9.04 7.01
C ALA A 33 3.14 8.68 7.32
N THR A 34 3.49 7.39 7.32
CA THR A 34 4.86 6.93 7.56
C THR A 34 5.81 7.37 6.45
N ARG A 35 5.36 7.52 5.19
CA ARG A 35 6.18 8.09 4.12
C ARG A 35 6.52 9.55 4.37
N HIS A 36 5.55 10.35 4.80
CA HIS A 36 5.80 11.74 5.13
C HIS A 36 6.85 11.86 6.26
N LEU A 37 6.73 11.02 7.28
CA LEU A 37 7.72 10.95 8.38
C LEU A 37 9.08 10.45 7.90
N ALA A 38 9.11 9.45 7.02
CA ALA A 38 10.35 8.93 6.43
C ALA A 38 11.10 10.03 5.66
N HIS A 39 10.40 10.78 4.81
CA HIS A 39 11.01 11.88 4.05
C HIS A 39 11.62 12.94 4.97
N ARG A 40 10.91 13.34 6.03
CA ARG A 40 11.45 14.31 7.00
C ARG A 40 12.75 13.79 7.64
N ARG A 41 12.77 12.52 8.03
CA ARG A 41 13.96 11.88 8.59
C ARG A 41 15.11 11.83 7.57
N HIS A 42 14.83 11.49 6.30
CA HIS A 42 15.84 11.46 5.25
C HIS A 42 16.44 12.83 4.96
N VAL A 43 15.64 13.89 5.03
CA VAL A 43 16.13 15.27 4.90
C VAL A 43 17.06 15.64 6.07
N GLU A 44 16.75 15.20 7.29
CA GLU A 44 17.61 15.40 8.47
C GLU A 44 18.91 14.58 8.34
N GLU A 45 18.82 13.29 8.00
CA GLU A 45 19.99 12.41 7.82
C GLU A 45 20.93 12.90 6.71
N GLY A 46 20.38 13.34 5.57
CA GLY A 46 21.16 13.84 4.43
C GLY A 46 21.87 15.18 4.66
N GLN A 47 21.68 15.83 5.82
CA GLN A 47 22.46 17.02 6.21
C GLN A 47 23.78 16.66 6.90
N ASP A 48 23.79 15.53 7.61
CA ASP A 48 24.89 15.13 8.49
C ASP A 48 25.61 13.85 8.02
N ALA A 49 25.06 13.14 7.03
CA ALA A 49 25.57 11.86 6.55
C ALA A 49 25.44 11.66 5.03
N ASP A 50 26.37 10.89 4.46
CA ASP A 50 26.42 10.54 3.03
C ASP A 50 25.44 9.41 2.64
N SER A 51 24.47 9.08 3.50
CA SER A 51 23.50 8.01 3.25
C SER A 51 22.28 8.17 4.14
N VAL A 52 21.14 7.67 3.67
CA VAL A 52 19.90 7.66 4.43
C VAL A 52 19.47 6.22 4.73
N GLU A 53 18.88 6.02 5.91
CA GLU A 53 18.43 4.70 6.34
C GLU A 53 16.95 4.45 6.02
N ALA A 54 16.59 3.18 5.87
CA ALA A 54 15.19 2.81 5.73
C ALA A 54 14.40 3.10 7.02
N TYR A 55 13.31 3.85 6.93
CA TYR A 55 12.47 4.15 8.08
C TYR A 55 11.58 2.95 8.43
N THR A 56 11.87 2.28 9.56
CA THR A 56 11.23 1.00 9.94
C THR A 56 9.70 1.03 9.92
N PRO A 57 9.00 2.06 10.45
CA PRO A 57 7.54 2.11 10.38
C PRO A 57 7.02 2.13 8.93
N HIS A 58 7.73 2.79 8.02
CA HIS A 58 7.33 2.80 6.61
C HIS A 58 7.54 1.43 5.96
N VAL A 59 8.69 0.78 6.21
CA VAL A 59 8.95 -0.60 5.75
C VAL A 59 7.85 -1.55 6.25
N PHE A 60 7.45 -1.45 7.52
CA PHE A 60 6.37 -2.24 8.09
C PHE A 60 5.06 -2.04 7.32
N THR A 61 4.67 -0.79 7.06
CA THR A 61 3.44 -0.51 6.29
C THR A 61 3.50 -1.01 4.85
N ASN A 62 4.68 -0.96 4.20
CA ASN A 62 4.88 -1.46 2.85
C ASN A 62 4.73 -2.98 2.77
N VAL A 63 5.41 -3.71 3.66
CA VAL A 63 5.27 -5.17 3.75
C VAL A 63 3.85 -5.56 4.13
N GLY A 64 3.24 -4.85 5.09
CA GLY A 64 1.86 -5.05 5.49
C GLY A 64 0.88 -4.91 4.34
N LEU A 65 1.02 -3.86 3.51
CA LEU A 65 0.19 -3.68 2.31
C LEU A 65 0.34 -4.83 1.31
N VAL A 66 1.56 -5.27 1.01
CA VAL A 66 1.81 -6.39 0.10
C VAL A 66 1.15 -7.68 0.61
N LEU A 67 1.32 -7.98 1.90
CA LEU A 67 0.72 -9.18 2.49
C LEU A 67 -0.81 -9.11 2.51
N LEU A 68 -1.38 -7.96 2.87
CA LEU A 68 -2.83 -7.76 2.86
C LEU A 68 -3.41 -7.82 1.45
N SER A 69 -2.72 -7.28 0.43
CA SER A 69 -3.20 -7.32 -0.96
C SER A 69 -3.18 -8.75 -1.50
N PHE A 70 -2.16 -9.54 -1.17
CA PHE A 70 -2.12 -10.96 -1.53
C PHE A 70 -3.17 -11.77 -0.80
N LEU A 71 -3.43 -11.48 0.47
CA LEU A 71 -4.53 -12.09 1.19
C LEU A 71 -5.88 -11.73 0.56
N PHE A 72 -6.04 -10.50 0.08
CA PHE A 72 -7.26 -10.07 -0.61
C PHE A 72 -7.47 -10.76 -1.97
N ILE A 73 -6.43 -11.26 -2.63
CA ILE A 73 -6.59 -12.13 -3.81
C ILE A 73 -7.35 -13.40 -3.45
N LEU A 74 -7.13 -13.96 -2.25
CA LEU A 74 -7.80 -15.20 -1.85
C LEU A 74 -9.30 -14.99 -1.64
N ASP A 75 -9.69 -13.84 -1.10
CA ASP A 75 -11.09 -13.47 -0.84
C ASP A 75 -11.81 -12.96 -2.10
N SER A 76 -11.16 -12.05 -2.84
CA SER A 76 -11.68 -11.44 -4.06
C SER A 76 -10.59 -11.44 -5.16
N PRO A 77 -10.52 -12.50 -5.99
CA PRO A 77 -9.41 -12.69 -6.92
C PRO A 77 -9.16 -11.52 -7.87
N VAL A 78 -10.21 -10.94 -8.43
CA VAL A 78 -10.08 -9.83 -9.39
C VAL A 78 -9.66 -8.54 -8.67
N SER A 79 -10.39 -8.16 -7.62
CA SER A 79 -10.11 -6.92 -6.87
C SER A 79 -8.75 -6.96 -6.18
N GLY A 80 -8.41 -8.10 -5.56
CA GLY A 80 -7.11 -8.35 -4.94
C GLY A 80 -5.96 -8.32 -5.94
N THR A 81 -6.16 -8.82 -7.17
CA THR A 81 -5.13 -8.78 -8.22
C THR A 81 -4.87 -7.34 -8.66
N ILE A 82 -5.94 -6.57 -8.94
CA ILE A 82 -5.84 -5.15 -9.29
C ILE A 82 -5.05 -4.40 -8.20
N LEU A 83 -5.45 -4.57 -6.95
CA LEU A 83 -4.83 -3.85 -5.83
C LEU A 83 -3.37 -4.29 -5.61
N SER A 84 -3.07 -5.58 -5.75
CA SER A 84 -1.71 -6.11 -5.60
C SER A 84 -0.75 -5.56 -6.65
N VAL A 85 -1.18 -5.43 -7.91
CA VAL A 85 -0.34 -4.83 -8.96
C VAL A 85 0.01 -3.39 -8.59
N LEU A 86 -0.97 -2.61 -8.11
CA LEU A 86 -0.77 -1.21 -7.72
C LEU A 86 0.14 -1.09 -6.48
N VAL A 87 -0.08 -1.94 -5.47
CA VAL A 87 0.76 -1.98 -4.26
C VAL A 87 2.19 -2.39 -4.59
N LEU A 88 2.39 -3.37 -5.47
CA LEU A 88 3.74 -3.77 -5.91
C LEU A 88 4.43 -2.65 -6.69
N ALA A 89 3.71 -1.93 -7.57
CA ALA A 89 4.26 -0.76 -8.25
C ALA A 89 4.69 0.33 -7.26
N MET A 90 3.87 0.63 -6.25
CA MET A 90 4.20 1.56 -5.18
C MET A 90 5.43 1.09 -4.37
N PHE A 91 5.46 -0.19 -3.99
CA PHE A 91 6.57 -0.79 -3.24
C PHE A 91 7.89 -0.69 -4.00
N ILE A 92 7.88 -0.99 -5.30
CA ILE A 92 9.05 -0.85 -6.18
C ILE A 92 9.47 0.62 -6.30
N ALA A 93 8.51 1.54 -6.42
CA ALA A 93 8.81 2.97 -6.44
C ALA A 93 9.49 3.41 -5.14
N ASP A 94 9.03 2.97 -3.97
CA ASP A 94 9.67 3.29 -2.69
C ASP A 94 11.10 2.76 -2.59
N PHE A 95 11.38 1.56 -3.14
CA PHE A 95 12.75 1.03 -3.18
C PHE A 95 13.67 1.94 -3.99
N PHE A 96 13.26 2.36 -5.19
CA PHE A 96 14.06 3.25 -6.01
C PHE A 96 14.17 4.66 -5.44
N GLU A 97 13.15 5.15 -4.75
CA GLU A 97 13.21 6.45 -4.07
C GLU A 97 14.26 6.44 -2.95
N LEU A 98 14.38 5.33 -2.19
CA LEU A 98 15.42 5.19 -1.17
C LEU A 98 16.83 5.21 -1.78
N GLU A 99 17.05 4.51 -2.90
CA GLU A 99 18.33 4.55 -3.59
C GLU A 99 18.61 5.96 -4.15
N ALA A 100 17.60 6.63 -4.70
CA ALA A 100 17.73 8.01 -5.18
C ALA A 100 18.12 8.97 -4.04
N ARG A 101 17.54 8.83 -2.84
CA ARG A 101 17.94 9.64 -1.68
C ARG A 101 19.38 9.38 -1.26
N ASN A 102 19.84 8.13 -1.34
CA ASN A 102 21.24 7.80 -1.06
C ASN A 102 22.19 8.42 -2.09
N VAL A 103 21.81 8.43 -3.37
CA VAL A 103 22.59 9.13 -4.41
C VAL A 103 22.63 10.63 -4.13
N GLU A 104 21.52 11.24 -3.76
CA GLU A 104 21.48 12.68 -3.46
C GLU A 104 22.33 13.04 -2.23
N ALA A 105 22.23 12.26 -1.14
CA ALA A 105 23.04 12.46 0.06
C ALA A 105 24.54 12.35 -0.22
N ARG A 106 24.97 11.38 -1.04
CA ARG A 106 26.40 11.20 -1.42
C ARG A 106 26.96 12.32 -2.29
N ASN A 107 26.11 13.10 -2.93
CA ASN A 107 26.51 14.13 -3.87
C ASN A 107 26.21 15.55 -3.35
N ASP A 108 26.00 15.71 -2.04
CA ASP A 108 25.65 17.00 -1.40
C ASP A 108 24.45 17.70 -2.07
N MET A 109 23.51 16.90 -2.60
CA MET A 109 22.30 17.41 -3.24
C MET A 109 21.17 17.53 -2.21
N ALA A 110 20.29 18.52 -2.42
CA ALA A 110 19.09 18.63 -1.60
C ALA A 110 18.19 17.41 -1.80
N ILE A 111 17.80 16.77 -0.69
CA ILE A 111 16.88 15.64 -0.67
C ILE A 111 15.50 16.07 -1.21
N GLU A 112 15.20 15.69 -2.45
CA GLU A 112 13.87 15.94 -3.05
C GLU A 112 12.74 15.12 -2.38
N ALA A 113 11.50 15.52 -2.65
CA ALA A 113 10.32 14.75 -2.27
C ALA A 113 10.19 13.48 -3.13
N PRO A 114 9.68 12.36 -2.57
CA PRO A 114 9.55 11.09 -3.28
C PRO A 114 8.34 11.07 -4.23
N LYS A 115 8.45 11.79 -5.34
CA LYS A 115 7.34 12.08 -6.27
C LYS A 115 6.74 10.81 -6.87
N SER A 116 7.57 9.85 -7.26
CA SER A 116 7.12 8.62 -7.94
C SER A 116 6.26 7.79 -7.00
N SER A 117 6.76 7.58 -5.78
CA SER A 117 6.02 6.78 -4.82
C SER A 117 4.77 7.51 -4.33
N ILE A 118 4.80 8.85 -4.15
CA ILE A 118 3.60 9.64 -3.84
C ILE A 118 2.52 9.42 -4.90
N ALA A 119 2.85 9.53 -6.18
CA ALA A 119 1.90 9.28 -7.26
C ALA A 119 1.33 7.86 -7.20
N ALA A 120 2.17 6.84 -7.02
CA ALA A 120 1.74 5.46 -6.89
C ALA A 120 0.80 5.24 -5.67
N SER A 121 1.11 5.86 -4.53
CA SER A 121 0.27 5.76 -3.33
C SER A 121 -1.07 6.45 -3.48
N LEU A 122 -1.17 7.54 -4.25
CA LEU A 122 -2.47 8.15 -4.54
C LEU A 122 -3.36 7.19 -5.34
N VAL A 123 -2.79 6.45 -6.30
CA VAL A 123 -3.55 5.46 -7.06
C VAL A 123 -4.00 4.31 -6.14
N VAL A 124 -3.11 3.81 -5.28
CA VAL A 124 -3.48 2.78 -4.28
C VAL A 124 -4.55 3.30 -3.32
N LEU A 125 -4.45 4.55 -2.86
CA LEU A 125 -5.44 5.18 -2.00
C LEU A 125 -6.81 5.25 -2.67
N VAL A 126 -6.88 5.66 -3.93
CA VAL A 126 -8.15 5.70 -4.68
C VAL A 126 -8.80 4.32 -4.74
N TRP A 127 -8.03 3.30 -5.09
CA TRP A 127 -8.55 1.93 -5.20
C TRP A 127 -8.91 1.30 -3.86
N SER A 128 -8.09 1.48 -2.83
CA SER A 128 -8.40 0.98 -1.48
C SER A 128 -9.60 1.71 -0.87
N SER A 129 -9.73 3.03 -1.12
CA SER A 129 -10.93 3.80 -0.75
C SER A 129 -12.16 3.30 -1.47
N TYR A 130 -12.06 3.04 -2.79
CA TYR A 130 -13.18 2.49 -3.56
C TYR A 130 -13.64 1.16 -2.94
N TYR A 131 -12.75 0.21 -2.69
CA TYR A 131 -13.14 -1.08 -2.12
C TYR A 131 -13.64 -0.99 -0.67
N ALA A 132 -13.10 -0.09 0.15
CA ALA A 132 -13.48 0.03 1.55
C ALA A 132 -14.71 0.90 1.80
N LEU A 133 -14.95 1.92 0.96
CA LEU A 133 -15.91 2.99 1.24
C LEU A 133 -17.04 3.08 0.21
N PHE A 134 -17.14 2.15 -0.75
CA PHE A 134 -18.20 2.20 -1.78
C PHE A 134 -19.60 2.27 -1.18
N PHE A 135 -19.84 1.62 -0.04
CA PHE A 135 -21.11 1.64 0.69
C PHE A 135 -21.61 3.07 1.00
N VAL A 136 -20.71 4.06 1.08
CA VAL A 136 -21.06 5.47 1.32
C VAL A 136 -21.81 6.08 0.13
N ILE A 137 -21.49 5.65 -1.09
CA ILE A 137 -22.03 6.20 -2.33
C ILE A 137 -22.93 5.22 -3.10
N GLU A 138 -22.95 3.96 -2.69
CA GLU A 138 -23.66 2.86 -3.34
C GLU A 138 -25.12 3.22 -3.67
N GLY A 139 -25.84 3.82 -2.72
CA GLY A 139 -27.24 4.18 -2.90
C GLY A 139 -27.49 5.21 -4.02
N ILE A 140 -26.57 6.15 -4.23
CA ILE A 140 -26.65 7.12 -5.34
C ILE A 140 -26.18 6.45 -6.62
N TRP A 141 -25.08 5.69 -6.57
CA TRP A 141 -24.50 5.01 -7.73
C TRP A 141 -25.50 4.08 -8.43
N ASN A 142 -26.20 3.27 -7.64
CA ASN A 142 -27.16 2.27 -8.13
C ASN A 142 -28.41 2.90 -8.79
N GLN A 143 -28.64 4.21 -8.64
CA GLN A 143 -29.72 4.91 -9.35
C GLN A 143 -29.38 5.19 -10.82
N PHE A 144 -28.10 5.36 -11.13
CA PHE A 144 -27.64 5.74 -12.47
C PHE A 144 -27.01 4.59 -13.24
N VAL A 145 -26.39 3.66 -12.53
CA VAL A 145 -25.76 2.48 -13.10
C VAL A 145 -26.63 1.27 -12.81
N VAL A 146 -27.49 0.94 -13.77
CA VAL A 146 -28.26 -0.31 -13.77
C VAL A 146 -27.35 -1.40 -14.30
N ALA A 147 -27.08 -2.42 -13.48
CA ALA A 147 -26.51 -3.68 -13.95
C ALA A 147 -27.55 -4.50 -14.70
#